data_AF-A0A5P2BQC5-F1
#
_entry.id   AF-A0A5P2BQC5-F1
#
_cell.length_a   1.000
_cell.length_b   1.000
_cell.length_c   1.000
_cell.angle_alpha   90.00
_cell.angle_beta   90.00
_cell.angle_gamma   90.00
#
_symmetry.space_group_name_H-M   'P 1'
#
loop_
_entity.id
_entity.type
_entity.pdbx_description
1 polymer ?
#
loop_
_entity_poly.entity_id
_entity_poly.type
_entity_poly.pdbx_seq_one_letter_code
_entity_poly.pdbx_strand_id
1 'polypeptide(L)'
;MPLGTFKTNFDGSLLILHPDDVPGTVLHTDPRRVSGCCGLAGQDGPNLVCGRCGAEVATKESDCWTDNLVALMAAAVTDGRATDAAV
;
A
#
# COMPACT_ATOMS: atom_id res chain seq x y z
N MET A 1 11.55 -9.87 1.15
CA MET A 1 10.77 -10.71 0.20
C MET A 1 11.33 -10.46 -1.19
N PRO A 2 11.45 -11.46 -2.09
CA PRO A 2 11.91 -11.22 -3.45
C PRO A 2 10.99 -10.23 -4.20
N LEU A 3 11.57 -9.36 -5.02
CA LEU A 3 10.81 -8.48 -5.92
C LEU A 3 9.88 -9.29 -6.82
N GLY A 4 8.69 -8.76 -7.08
CA GLY A 4 7.68 -9.39 -7.93
C GLY A 4 6.94 -10.56 -7.27
N THR A 5 7.10 -10.77 -5.96
CA THR A 5 6.32 -11.75 -5.19
C THR A 5 5.49 -11.05 -4.13
N PHE A 6 4.43 -11.72 -3.67
CA PHE A 6 3.58 -11.21 -2.59
C PHE A 6 3.21 -12.32 -1.60
N LYS A 7 2.80 -11.91 -0.41
CA LYS A 7 2.09 -12.76 0.55
C LYS A 7 0.72 -12.20 0.81
N THR A 8 -0.20 -13.03 1.27
CA THR A 8 -1.49 -12.56 1.81
C THR A 8 -1.39 -12.50 3.33
N ASN A 9 -2.07 -11.53 3.95
CA ASN A 9 -2.30 -11.59 5.39
C ASN A 9 -3.31 -12.72 5.72
N PHE A 10 -3.55 -12.93 7.02
CA PHE A 10 -4.34 -14.06 7.51
C PHE A 10 -5.77 -14.13 6.94
N ASP A 11 -6.45 -12.99 6.82
CA ASP A 11 -7.82 -12.92 6.32
C ASP A 11 -7.92 -12.60 4.81
N GLY A 12 -6.77 -12.45 4.13
CA GLY A 12 -6.69 -12.12 2.71
C GLY A 12 -7.09 -10.69 2.34
N SER A 13 -7.37 -9.81 3.31
CA SER A 13 -7.70 -8.41 3.05
C SER A 13 -6.50 -7.57 2.60
N LEU A 14 -5.28 -8.05 2.83
CA LEU A 14 -4.04 -7.36 2.48
C LEU A 14 -3.12 -8.25 1.64
N LEU A 15 -2.56 -7.65 0.59
CA LEU A 15 -1.43 -8.19 -0.15
C LEU A 15 -0.16 -7.53 0.37
N ILE A 16 0.72 -8.32 0.96
CA ILE A 16 2.01 -7.89 1.48
C ILE A 16 3.01 -7.94 0.33
N LEU A 17 3.61 -6.79 0.00
CA LEU A 17 4.52 -6.55 -1.12
C LEU A 17 5.90 -6.13 -0.62
N HIS A 18 6.92 -6.25 -1.49
CA HIS A 18 8.20 -5.61 -1.24
C HIS A 18 8.02 -4.08 -1.23
N PRO A 19 8.75 -3.33 -0.39
CA PRO A 19 8.68 -1.87 -0.34
C PRO A 19 8.90 -1.11 -1.67
N ASP A 20 9.49 -1.78 -2.66
CA ASP A 20 9.80 -1.24 -3.98
C ASP A 20 8.84 -1.74 -5.08
N ASP A 21 7.93 -2.67 -4.77
CA ASP A 21 6.96 -3.24 -5.71
C ASP A 21 5.66 -2.41 -5.79
N VAL A 22 5.74 -1.09 -5.60
CA VAL A 22 4.56 -0.18 -5.59
C VAL A 22 4.73 1.04 -6.51
N PRO A 23 5.09 0.86 -7.79
CA PRO A 23 5.20 1.96 -8.73
C PRO A 23 3.84 2.67 -8.92
N GLY A 24 3.88 3.98 -9.13
CA GLY A 24 2.68 4.80 -9.35
C GLY A 24 1.92 5.15 -8.07
N THR A 25 2.42 4.76 -6.90
CA THR A 25 1.93 5.29 -5.61
C THR A 25 2.69 6.55 -5.22
N VAL A 26 2.03 7.43 -4.47
CA VAL A 26 2.64 8.60 -3.82
C VAL A 26 2.24 8.63 -2.35
N LEU A 27 2.97 9.39 -1.54
CA LEU A 27 2.67 9.52 -0.12
C LEU A 27 1.35 10.28 0.10
N HIS A 28 0.62 9.86 1.13
CA HIS A 28 -0.57 10.58 1.60
C HIS A 28 -0.19 12.00 2.07
N THR A 29 -1.09 12.97 1.95
CA THR A 29 -0.80 14.38 2.29
C THR A 29 -0.91 14.69 3.79
N ASP A 30 -1.67 13.89 4.55
CA ASP A 30 -1.72 13.98 6.03
C ASP A 30 -0.35 13.61 6.64
N PRO A 31 0.38 14.57 7.24
CA PRO A 31 1.72 14.33 7.77
C PRO A 31 1.74 13.33 8.93
N ARG A 32 0.63 13.11 9.64
CA ARG A 32 0.58 12.12 10.72
C ARG A 32 0.76 10.70 10.15
N ARG A 33 0.25 10.46 8.95
CA ARG A 33 0.36 9.16 8.25
C ARG A 33 1.72 8.93 7.61
N VAL A 34 2.51 9.99 7.46
CA VAL A 34 3.83 9.97 6.84
C VAL A 34 4.89 10.27 7.91
N SER A 35 4.79 9.57 9.05
CA SER A 35 5.67 9.75 10.21
C SER A 35 6.53 8.52 10.47
N GLY A 36 7.63 8.72 11.19
CA GLY A 36 8.57 7.68 11.66
C GLY A 36 9.96 8.26 11.94
N CYS A 37 10.87 7.42 12.44
CA CYS A 37 12.23 7.82 12.83
C CYS A 37 13.20 7.81 11.64
N CYS A 38 13.36 6.64 11.01
CA CYS A 38 14.26 6.43 9.86
C CYS A 38 13.50 6.11 8.56
N GLY A 39 12.18 5.99 8.63
CA GLY A 39 11.30 5.63 7.53
C GLY A 39 9.83 5.83 7.91
N LEU A 40 8.92 5.13 7.23
CA LEU A 40 7.49 5.21 7.50
C LEU A 40 7.08 4.19 8.56
N ALA A 41 6.44 4.63 9.63
CA ALA A 41 6.00 3.75 10.71
C ALA A 41 4.71 2.97 10.38
N GLY A 42 3.87 3.48 9.47
CA GLY A 42 2.65 2.77 9.01
C GLY A 42 1.50 2.68 10.02
N GLN A 43 1.53 3.40 11.15
CA GLN A 43 0.57 3.19 12.25
C GLN A 43 -0.74 4.00 12.15
N ASP A 44 -0.77 5.08 11.37
CA ASP A 44 -1.90 6.03 11.34
C ASP A 44 -2.83 5.83 10.12
N GLY A 45 -2.85 4.61 9.57
CA GLY A 45 -3.63 4.22 8.40
C GLY A 45 -2.86 4.31 7.08
N PRO A 46 -3.56 4.21 5.93
CA PRO A 46 -2.92 4.20 4.62
C PRO A 46 -2.08 5.46 4.38
N ASN A 47 -0.82 5.24 4.06
CA ASN A 47 0.16 6.30 3.79
C ASN A 47 0.62 6.32 2.33
N LEU A 48 0.13 5.39 1.51
CA LEU A 48 0.27 5.38 0.07
C LEU A 48 -1.08 5.56 -0.60
N VAL A 49 -1.14 6.51 -1.52
CA VAL A 49 -2.28 6.77 -2.40
C VAL A 49 -1.92 6.51 -3.86
N CYS A 50 -2.91 6.22 -4.68
CA CYS A 50 -2.74 6.15 -6.13
C CYS A 50 -2.32 7.53 -6.67
N GLY A 51 -1.18 7.61 -7.35
CA GLY A 51 -0.67 8.86 -7.91
C GLY A 51 -1.55 9.50 -8.98
N ARG A 52 -2.56 8.77 -9.51
CA ARG A 52 -3.48 9.26 -10.53
C ARG A 52 -4.80 9.80 -9.98
N CYS A 53 -5.46 9.03 -9.10
CA CYS A 53 -6.80 9.39 -8.59
C CYS A 53 -6.80 9.81 -7.12
N GLY A 54 -5.69 9.66 -6.40
CA GLY A 54 -5.57 10.01 -4.98
C GLY A 54 -6.26 9.05 -4.02
N ALA A 55 -6.83 7.94 -4.49
CA ALA A 55 -7.42 6.92 -3.62
C ALA A 55 -6.35 6.29 -2.71
N GLU A 56 -6.69 6.06 -1.45
CA GLU A 56 -5.85 5.29 -0.53
C GLU A 56 -5.73 3.84 -1.01
N VAL A 57 -4.51 3.30 -1.07
CA VAL A 57 -4.27 1.96 -1.64
C VAL A 57 -3.39 1.08 -0.77
N ALA A 58 -2.53 1.64 0.08
CA ALA A 58 -1.64 0.81 0.90
C ALA A 58 -1.08 1.54 2.12
N THR A 59 -0.55 0.74 3.03
CA THR A 59 0.31 1.18 4.14
C THR A 59 1.71 0.64 3.93
N LYS A 60 2.71 1.52 3.87
CA LYS A 60 4.13 1.19 3.87
C LYS A 60 4.70 1.28 5.28
N GLU A 61 5.40 0.23 5.67
CA GLU A 61 6.26 0.18 6.84
C GLU A 61 7.71 0.08 6.36
N SER A 62 8.56 0.96 6.89
CA SER A 62 10.00 0.98 6.61
C SER A 62 10.80 1.69 7.69
N ASP A 63 10.22 1.92 8.87
CA ASP A 63 10.92 2.50 10.01
C ASP A 63 11.83 1.45 10.67
N CYS A 64 12.81 1.90 11.44
CA CYS A 64 13.84 1.02 12.00
C CYS A 64 13.33 -0.01 13.02
N TRP A 65 12.10 0.16 13.50
CA TRP A 65 11.47 -0.69 14.51
C TRP A 65 10.15 -1.34 14.02
N THR A 66 9.72 -1.01 12.79
CA THR A 66 8.53 -1.61 12.17
C THR A 66 8.95 -2.68 11.16
N ASP A 67 7.99 -3.32 10.51
CA ASP A 67 8.32 -4.21 9.42
C ASP A 67 8.87 -3.41 8.22
N ASN A 68 9.40 -4.12 7.24
CA ASN A 68 9.87 -3.56 5.97
C ASN A 68 9.04 -4.14 4.82
N LEU A 69 7.82 -3.63 4.66
CA LEU A 69 6.80 -4.15 3.74
C LEU A 69 5.86 -3.04 3.23
N VAL A 70 5.06 -3.38 2.22
CA VAL A 70 3.85 -2.63 1.89
C VAL A 70 2.64 -3.54 2.01
N ALA A 71 1.66 -3.16 2.81
CA ALA A 71 0.36 -3.80 2.91
C ALA A 71 -0.64 -3.09 1.97
N LEU A 72 -0.81 -3.64 0.76
CA LEU A 72 -1.79 -3.17 -0.21
C LEU A 72 -3.18 -3.69 0.16
N MET A 73 -4.18 -2.82 0.22
CA MET A 73 -5.56 -3.24 0.47
C MET A 73 -6.13 -3.96 -0.75
N ALA A 74 -6.55 -5.21 -0.57
CA ALA A 74 -7.13 -6.02 -1.64
C ALA A 74 -8.39 -5.35 -2.24
N ALA A 75 -9.16 -4.63 -1.41
CA ALA A 75 -10.34 -3.89 -1.83
C ALA A 75 -10.06 -2.72 -2.80
N ALA A 76 -8.82 -2.22 -2.87
CA ALA A 76 -8.45 -1.18 -3.84
C ALA A 76 -8.03 -1.75 -5.21
N VAL A 77 -7.94 -3.08 -5.35
CA VAL A 77 -7.56 -3.72 -6.61
C VAL A 77 -8.80 -3.89 -7.47
N THR A 78 -8.83 -3.19 -8.61
CA THR A 78 -9.87 -3.37 -9.64
C THR A 78 -9.31 -4.16 -10.80
N ASP A 79 -10.03 -5.17 -11.28
CA ASP A 79 -9.73 -5.81 -12.55
C ASP A 79 -10.28 -4.95 -13.70
N GLY A 80 -9.47 -4.73 -14.74
CA GLY A 80 -9.90 -4.01 -15.94
C GLY A 80 -11.02 -4.68 -16.74
N ARG A 81 -11.57 -5.80 -16.26
CA ARG A 81 -12.76 -6.47 -16.80
C ARG A 81 -14.05 -6.02 -16.11
N ALA A 82 -13.99 -5.44 -14.92
CA ALA A 82 -15.18 -4.96 -14.20
C ALA A 82 -15.72 -3.62 -14.75
N THR A 83 -14.93 -2.87 -15.52
CA THR A 83 -15.35 -1.59 -16.12
C THR A 83 -16.19 -1.72 -17.41
N ASP A 84 -16.32 -2.93 -17.97
CA ASP A 84 -17.10 -3.17 -19.20
C ASP A 84 -18.52 -3.73 -18.94
N ALA A 85 -18.90 -3.97 -17.69
CA ALA A 85 -20.23 -4.48 -17.33
C ALA A 85 -21.25 -3.38 -16.99
N ALA A 86 -20.87 -2.11 -17.14
CA ALA A 86 -21.71 -0.95 -16.81
C ALA A 86 -21.76 0.07 -17.96
N VAL A 87 -22.10 -0.38 -19.17
CA VAL A 87 -22.59 0.45 -20.29
C VAL A 87 -23.74 -0.26 -20.99
#